data_AF-Q74JR6-F1
#
_entry.id   AF-Q74JR6-F1
#
_cell.length_a   1.000
_cell.length_b   1.000
_cell.length_c   1.000
_cell.angle_alpha   90.00
_cell.angle_beta   90.00
_cell.angle_gamma   90.00
#
_symmetry.space_group_name_H-M   'P 1'
#
loop_
_entity.id
_entity.type
_entity.pdbx_description
1 polymer ?
#
loop_
_entity_poly.entity_id
_entity_poly.type
_entity_poly.pdbx_seq_one_letter_code
_entity_poly.pdbx_strand_id
1 'polypeptide(L)'
;MILSGFKLGKAIAYALNHEKTFKNVLLDGKLVFSNNQAERAIKTLLLERKNWLFSQIFEGAQTSPIILSLIETIQRNNLDPEKYIEYLLDKLPNEEILTDKERMSAYYHGQKKFMNHVKQKRSK
;
A
#
# COMPACT_ATOMS: atom_id res chain seq x y z
N MET A 1 -4.61 -20.99 29.57
CA MET A 1 -5.89 -20.35 29.97
C MET A 1 -5.72 -18.84 29.85
N ILE A 2 -6.28 -18.23 28.80
CA ILE A 2 -6.25 -16.77 28.64
C ILE A 2 -7.60 -16.25 29.15
N LEU A 3 -7.60 -15.31 30.09
CA LEU A 3 -8.83 -14.73 30.62
C LEU A 3 -9.56 -13.96 29.51
N SER A 4 -10.56 -14.61 28.89
CA SER A 4 -11.33 -14.15 27.73
C SER A 4 -12.06 -12.81 27.93
N GLY A 5 -12.29 -12.39 29.17
CA GLY A 5 -13.02 -11.16 29.50
C GLY A 5 -12.18 -9.88 29.59
N PHE A 6 -10.86 -9.96 29.77
CA PHE A 6 -10.03 -8.78 30.07
C PHE A 6 -9.27 -8.29 28.83
N LYS A 7 -9.08 -6.96 28.72
CA LYS A 7 -8.28 -6.33 27.64
C LYS A 7 -6.88 -6.92 27.54
N LEU A 8 -6.27 -7.22 28.69
CA LEU A 8 -4.96 -7.89 28.77
C LEU A 8 -5.00 -9.30 28.17
N GLY A 9 -6.05 -10.08 28.47
CA GLY A 9 -6.23 -11.41 27.89
C GLY A 9 -6.33 -11.36 26.37
N LYS A 10 -7.07 -10.39 25.81
CA LYS A 10 -7.14 -10.18 24.36
C LYS A 10 -5.78 -9.82 23.75
N ALA A 11 -5.01 -8.96 24.40
CA ALA A 11 -3.67 -8.59 23.93
C ALA A 11 -2.70 -9.80 23.94
N ILE A 12 -2.73 -10.61 25.00
CA ILE A 12 -1.93 -11.84 25.11
C ILE A 12 -2.34 -12.85 24.03
N ALA A 13 -3.65 -13.07 23.84
CA ALA A 13 -4.15 -13.96 22.79
C ALA A 13 -3.72 -13.49 21.40
N TYR A 14 -3.80 -12.18 21.13
CA TYR A 14 -3.34 -11.60 19.87
C TYR A 14 -1.84 -11.86 19.63
N ALA A 15 -1.00 -11.62 20.64
CA ALA A 15 0.44 -11.84 20.55
C ALA A 15 0.79 -13.31 20.29
N LEU A 16 0.13 -14.24 21.00
CA LEU A 16 0.33 -15.68 20.81
C LEU A 16 -0.11 -16.16 19.43
N ASN A 17 -1.25 -15.66 18.93
CA ASN A 17 -1.73 -16.01 17.59
C ASN A 17 -0.80 -15.56 16.46
N HIS A 18 -0.02 -14.49 16.68
CA HIS A 18 0.90 -13.92 15.70
C HIS A 18 2.37 -14.23 15.99
N GLU A 19 2.66 -15.13 16.95
CA GLU A 19 4.01 -15.45 17.39
C GLU A 19 4.93 -15.85 16.23
N LYS A 20 4.44 -16.69 15.31
CA LYS A 20 5.21 -17.10 14.12
C LYS A 20 5.63 -15.90 13.27
N THR A 21 4.73 -14.94 13.07
CA THR A 21 5.01 -13.73 12.30
C THR A 21 6.03 -12.84 13.00
N PHE A 22 5.91 -12.65 14.31
CA PHE A 22 6.86 -11.83 15.08
C PHE A 22 8.26 -12.46 15.12
N LYS A 23 8.36 -13.79 15.14
CA LYS A 23 9.64 -14.51 15.06
C LYS A 23 10.37 -14.36 13.72
N ASN A 24 9.70 -13.93 12.65
CA ASN A 24 10.35 -13.72 11.35
C ASN A 24 11.46 -12.66 11.42
N VAL A 25 11.37 -11.70 12.34
CA VAL A 25 12.42 -10.70 12.59
C VAL A 25 13.73 -11.35 13.04
N LEU A 26 13.65 -12.53 13.69
CA LEU A 26 14.84 -13.29 14.10
C LEU A 26 15.47 -14.06 12.93
N LEU A 27 14.74 -14.25 11.84
CA LEU A 27 15.21 -14.95 10.63
C LEU A 27 15.90 -14.00 9.65
N ASP A 28 15.51 -12.73 9.62
CA ASP A 28 16.08 -11.70 8.74
C ASP A 28 16.32 -10.39 9.49
N GLY A 29 17.60 -10.06 9.69
CA GLY A 29 18.04 -8.84 10.37
C GLY A 29 17.71 -7.53 9.63
N LYS A 30 17.21 -7.60 8.39
CA LYS A 30 16.69 -6.44 7.66
C LYS A 30 15.30 -6.02 8.14
N LEU A 31 14.56 -6.91 8.82
CA LEU A 31 13.23 -6.60 9.33
C LEU A 31 13.32 -5.80 10.62
N VAL A 32 12.57 -4.69 10.67
CA VAL A 32 12.49 -3.84 11.86
C VAL A 32 11.47 -4.43 12.83
N PHE A 33 11.86 -4.63 14.10
CA PHE A 33 10.96 -5.15 15.14
C PHE A 33 9.77 -4.21 15.43
N SER A 34 9.99 -2.89 15.32
CA SER A 34 8.97 -1.88 15.56
C SER A 34 8.14 -1.56 14.31
N ASN A 35 6.83 -1.43 14.49
CA ASN A 35 5.93 -0.93 13.45
C ASN A 35 6.01 0.60 13.23
N ASN A 36 6.86 1.32 13.98
CA ASN A 36 6.92 2.79 13.96
C ASN A 36 7.11 3.37 12.56
N GLN A 37 7.91 2.73 11.70
CA GLN A 37 8.14 3.20 10.33
C GLN A 37 6.87 3.08 9.47
N ALA A 38 6.17 1.95 9.58
CA ALA A 38 4.90 1.74 8.87
C ALA A 38 3.80 2.67 9.39
N GLU A 39 3.71 2.87 10.72
CA GLU A 39 2.76 3.81 11.31
C GLU A 39 3.01 5.24 10.88
N ARG A 40 4.28 5.68 10.85
CA ARG A 40 4.65 7.02 10.33
C ARG A 40 4.24 7.19 8.88
N ALA A 41 4.47 6.19 8.03
CA ALA A 41 4.07 6.23 6.62
C ALA A 41 2.54 6.33 6.46
N ILE A 42 1.77 5.59 7.25
CA ILE A 42 0.30 5.67 7.20
C ILE A 42 -0.23 6.97 7.82
N LYS A 43 0.47 7.54 8.79
CA LYS A 43 0.05 8.74 9.50
C LYS A 43 -0.07 9.94 8.57
N THR A 44 0.84 10.10 7.60
CA THR A 44 0.75 11.15 6.56
C THR A 44 -0.58 11.05 5.82
N LEU A 45 -0.94 9.85 5.35
CA LEU A 45 -2.23 9.60 4.68
C LEU A 45 -3.43 9.93 5.57
N LEU A 46 -3.38 9.58 6.87
CA LEU A 46 -4.46 9.86 7.81
C LEU A 46 -4.61 11.36 8.10
N LEU A 47 -3.50 12.11 8.14
CA LEU A 47 -3.53 13.57 8.29
C LEU A 47 -4.10 14.24 7.04
N GLU A 48 -3.68 13.81 5.85
CA GLU A 48 -4.19 14.34 4.59
C GLU A 48 -5.67 14.03 4.38
N ARG A 49 -6.14 12.84 4.75
CA ARG A 49 -7.57 12.50 4.74
C ARG A 49 -8.42 13.42 5.63
N LYS A 50 -7.87 13.95 6.73
CA LYS A 50 -8.56 14.96 7.54
C LYS A 50 -8.63 16.32 6.85
N ASN A 51 -7.67 16.64 5.98
CA ASN A 51 -7.61 17.89 5.23
C ASN A 51 -8.37 17.83 3.89
N TRP A 52 -8.76 16.65 3.42
CA TRP A 52 -9.56 16.46 2.22
C TRP A 52 -11.05 16.73 2.46
N LEU A 53 -11.35 17.96 2.84
CA LEU A 53 -12.72 18.43 3.12
C LEU A 53 -13.65 18.35 1.89
N PHE A 54 -13.08 18.24 0.67
CA PHE A 54 -13.82 18.26 -0.60
C PHE A 54 -13.86 16.92 -1.33
N SER A 55 -13.30 15.85 -0.77
CA SER A 55 -13.42 14.49 -1.35
C SER A 55 -14.79 13.88 -0.99
N GLN A 56 -15.87 14.53 -1.42
CA GLN A 56 -17.25 14.10 -1.17
C GLN A 56 -17.74 13.05 -2.19
N ILE A 57 -17.00 12.87 -3.28
CA ILE A 57 -17.35 11.93 -4.37
C ILE A 57 -16.57 10.63 -4.18
N PHE A 58 -17.26 9.49 -4.29
CA PHE A 58 -16.70 8.14 -4.11
C PHE A 58 -15.50 7.86 -5.03
N GLU A 59 -15.53 8.37 -6.26
CA GLU A 59 -14.41 8.24 -7.19
C GLU A 59 -13.17 9.00 -6.72
N GLY A 60 -13.33 10.22 -6.20
CA GLY A 60 -12.22 10.98 -5.60
C GLY A 60 -11.61 10.25 -4.39
N ALA A 61 -12.44 9.61 -3.56
CA ALA A 61 -11.94 8.81 -2.44
C ALA A 61 -11.12 7.57 -2.88
N GLN A 62 -11.36 7.06 -4.09
CA GLN A 62 -10.59 5.93 -4.66
C GLN A 62 -9.30 6.39 -5.36
N THR A 63 -9.30 7.54 -6.03
CA THR A 63 -8.14 8.03 -6.78
C THR A 63 -7.10 8.68 -5.88
N SER A 64 -7.50 9.39 -4.83
CA SER A 64 -6.55 10.12 -3.99
C SER A 64 -5.51 9.23 -3.28
N PRO A 65 -5.84 8.03 -2.75
CA PRO A 65 -4.84 7.11 -2.20
C PRO A 65 -3.80 6.64 -3.24
N ILE A 66 -4.18 6.53 -4.51
CA ILE A 66 -3.26 6.12 -5.59
C ILE A 66 -2.22 7.22 -5.82
N ILE A 67 -2.67 8.47 -5.89
CA ILE A 67 -1.79 9.64 -6.07
C ILE A 67 -0.83 9.78 -4.88
N LEU A 68 -1.33 9.64 -3.65
CA LEU A 68 -0.48 9.70 -2.46
C LEU A 68 0.53 8.55 -2.41
N SER A 69 0.13 7.33 -2.77
CA SER A 69 1.04 6.20 -2.85
C SER A 69 2.14 6.43 -3.88
N LEU A 70 1.83 7.10 -5.00
CA LEU A 70 2.81 7.46 -6.02
C LEU A 70 3.81 8.48 -5.47
N ILE A 71 3.33 9.56 -4.85
CA ILE A 71 4.17 10.61 -4.24
C ILE A 71 5.11 10.02 -3.18
N GLU A 72 4.57 9.21 -2.26
CA GLU A 72 5.36 8.51 -1.24
C GLU A 72 6.43 7.60 -1.85
N THR A 73 6.12 6.93 -2.97
CA THR A 73 7.10 6.08 -3.68
C THR A 73 8.22 6.94 -4.29
N ILE A 74 7.89 8.10 -4.86
CA ILE A 74 8.88 9.01 -5.45
C ILE A 74 9.81 9.55 -4.34
N GLN A 75 9.24 10.00 -3.22
CA GLN A 75 9.99 10.49 -2.06
C GLN A 75 10.91 9.42 -1.47
N ARG A 76 10.44 8.16 -1.36
CA ARG A 76 11.26 7.02 -0.90
C ARG A 76 12.43 6.70 -1.82
N ASN A 77 12.36 7.07 -3.09
CA ASN A 77 13.45 6.94 -4.05
C ASN A 77 14.33 8.21 -4.12
N ASN A 78 14.17 9.16 -3.18
CA ASN A 78 14.92 10.42 -3.12
C ASN A 78 14.77 11.28 -4.38
N LEU A 79 13.63 11.18 -5.06
CA LEU A 79 13.30 11.97 -6.23
C LEU A 79 12.39 13.14 -5.84
N ASP A 80 12.47 14.21 -6.62
CA ASP A 80 11.60 15.38 -6.49
C ASP A 80 10.19 15.04 -7.03
N PRO A 81 9.13 15.08 -6.19
CA PRO A 81 7.78 14.72 -6.61
C PRO A 81 7.20 15.63 -7.69
N GLU A 82 7.49 16.92 -7.64
CA GLU A 82 6.96 17.91 -8.58
C GLU A 82 7.55 17.66 -9.97
N LYS A 83 8.88 17.60 -10.07
CA LYS A 83 9.58 17.32 -11.34
C LYS A 83 9.22 15.97 -11.92
N TYR A 84 9.02 14.96 -11.06
CA TYR A 84 8.63 13.63 -11.52
C TYR A 84 7.21 13.60 -12.06
N ILE A 85 6.27 14.31 -11.42
CA ILE A 85 4.89 14.42 -11.92
C ILE A 85 4.87 15.22 -13.24
N GLU A 86 5.63 16.31 -13.35
CA GLU A 86 5.78 17.05 -14.61
C GLU A 86 6.32 16.16 -15.73
N TYR A 87 7.39 15.40 -15.45
CA TYR A 87 7.95 14.44 -16.40
C TYR A 87 6.92 13.39 -16.82
N LEU A 88 6.16 12.84 -15.87
CA LEU A 88 5.11 11.88 -16.17
C LEU A 88 4.02 12.49 -17.04
N LEU A 89 3.56 13.71 -16.74
CA LEU A 89 2.52 14.39 -17.52
C LEU A 89 3.00 14.79 -18.93
N ASP A 90 4.28 15.06 -19.12
CA ASP A 90 4.88 15.33 -20.44
C ASP A 90 5.08 14.05 -21.27
N LYS A 91 5.56 12.96 -20.65
CA LYS A 91 5.93 11.74 -21.37
C LYS A 91 4.77 10.75 -21.53
N LEU A 92 3.94 10.52 -20.51
CA LEU A 92 2.86 9.54 -20.57
C LEU A 92 1.89 9.74 -21.74
N PRO A 93 1.43 10.96 -22.08
CA PRO A 93 0.49 11.14 -23.20
C PRO A 93 1.10 10.77 -24.57
N ASN A 94 2.43 10.78 -24.66
CA ASN A 94 3.18 10.50 -25.87
C ASN A 94 3.62 9.02 -25.97
N GLU A 95 3.31 8.19 -24.97
CA GLU A 95 3.62 6.76 -24.97
C GLU A 95 2.56 5.98 -25.76
N GLU A 96 2.99 5.29 -26.83
CA GLU A 96 2.13 4.48 -27.70
C GLU A 96 1.31 3.43 -26.91
N ILE A 97 1.85 2.96 -25.79
CA ILE A 97 1.23 1.96 -24.92
C ILE A 97 -0.07 2.51 -24.32
N LEU A 98 -0.13 3.79 -23.94
CA LEU A 98 -1.32 4.40 -23.34
C LEU A 98 -2.35 4.83 -24.39
N THR A 99 -1.90 5.13 -25.61
CA THR A 99 -2.76 5.51 -26.73
C THR A 99 -3.54 4.31 -27.29
N ASP A 100 -2.91 3.14 -27.30
CA ASP A 100 -3.52 1.89 -27.78
C ASP A 100 -4.23 1.13 -26.64
N LYS A 101 -5.57 1.24 -26.62
CA LYS A 101 -6.43 0.58 -25.62
C LYS A 101 -6.30 -0.94 -25.62
N GLU A 102 -5.96 -1.56 -26.74
CA GLU A 102 -5.79 -3.01 -26.84
C GLU A 102 -4.50 -3.44 -26.13
N ARG A 103 -3.40 -2.72 -26.37
CA ARG A 103 -2.11 -2.93 -25.68
C ARG A 103 -2.23 -2.70 -24.18
N MET A 104 -2.92 -1.64 -23.74
CA MET A 104 -3.21 -1.42 -22.31
C MET A 104 -3.98 -2.59 -21.70
N SER A 105 -5.01 -3.09 -22.40
CA SER A 105 -5.84 -4.18 -21.90
C SER A 105 -5.03 -5.46 -21.65
N ALA A 106 -4.01 -5.75 -22.48
CA ALA A 106 -3.11 -6.88 -22.31
C ALA A 106 -2.25 -6.76 -21.03
N TYR A 107 -1.75 -5.56 -20.73
CA TYR A 107 -1.04 -5.27 -19.47
C TYR A 107 -1.95 -5.46 -18.25
N TYR A 108 -3.18 -4.92 -18.27
CA TYR A 108 -4.15 -5.11 -17.18
C TYR A 108 -4.56 -6.58 -17.01
N HIS A 109 -4.67 -7.33 -18.11
CA HIS A 109 -5.02 -8.75 -18.07
C HIS A 109 -3.91 -9.60 -17.41
N GLY A 110 -2.64 -9.26 -17.65
CA GLY A 110 -1.49 -9.84 -16.96
C GLY A 110 -1.55 -9.62 -15.44
N GLN A 111 -1.96 -8.43 -15.00
CA GLN A 111 -2.16 -8.13 -13.58
C GLN A 111 -3.33 -8.92 -12.96
N LYS A 112 -4.47 -9.07 -13.67
CA LYS A 112 -5.58 -9.91 -13.20
C LYS A 112 -5.17 -11.37 -13.04
N LYS A 113 -4.43 -11.91 -14.01
CA LYS A 113 -3.86 -13.28 -13.94
C LYS A 113 -2.90 -13.42 -12.75
N PHE A 114 -2.02 -12.44 -12.54
CA PHE A 114 -1.11 -12.41 -11.39
C PHE A 114 -1.86 -12.33 -10.04
N MET A 115 -2.84 -11.43 -9.91
CA MET A 115 -3.67 -11.29 -8.71
C MET A 115 -4.48 -12.54 -8.41
N ASN A 116 -5.00 -13.23 -9.42
CA ASN A 116 -5.69 -14.51 -9.26
C ASN A 116 -4.74 -15.63 -8.84
N HIS A 117 -3.51 -15.65 -9.36
CA HIS A 117 -2.47 -16.59 -8.97
C HIS A 117 -2.01 -16.37 -7.51
N VAL A 118 -1.88 -15.11 -7.09
CA VAL A 118 -1.55 -14.73 -5.69
C VAL A 118 -2.69 -15.09 -4.73
N LYS A 119 -3.96 -14.93 -5.15
CA LYS A 119 -5.14 -15.32 -4.36
C LYS A 119 -5.26 -16.85 -4.21
N GLN A 120 -4.96 -17.62 -5.25
CA GLN A 120 -4.97 -19.10 -5.17
C GLN A 120 -3.91 -19.66 -4.20
N LYS A 121 -2.76 -18.99 -4.05
CA LYS A 121 -1.72 -19.37 -3.06
C LYS A 121 -2.06 -19.02 -1.61
N ARG A 122 -3.00 -18.09 -1.35
CA ARG A 122 -3.42 -17.72 0.01
C ARG A 122 -4.59 -18.56 0.56
N SER A 123 -5.19 -19.42 -0.27
CA SER A 123 -6.32 -20.29 0.10
C SER A 123 -5.91 -21.76 0.34
N LYS A 124 -4.61 -22.03 0.45
CA LYS A 124 -4.06 -23.33 0.87
C LYS A 124 -3.20 -23.15 2.12
#